data_AF-A0A3C1H2R4-F1
#
_entry.id   AF-A0A3C1H2R4-F1
#
_cell.length_a   1.000
_cell.length_b   1.000
_cell.length_c   1.000
_cell.angle_alpha   90.00
_cell.angle_beta   90.00
_cell.angle_gamma   90.00
#
_symmetry.space_group_name_H-M   'P 1'
#
loop_
_entity.id
_entity.type
_entity.pdbx_description
1 polymer ?
#
loop_
_entity_poly.entity_id
_entity_poly.type
_entity_poly.pdbx_seq_one_letter_code
_entity_poly.pdbx_strand_id
1 'polypeptide(L)'
;MKYVGDLCFFALSRSVPSVLHYRGSVIGARTFAPAKTVTDFYIYDPACEIADNEQTIPAAYKYAANADAPDLTFPELADSVTGKITIHGYAGSTAEAYAKKYDRPFEVIPSGTLAGDVNADRSVGIADAVLLAKWLTCVPDTVLPDPQAADLDRDTRLTAADLTLLKRLLLTE
;
A
#
# COMPACT_ATOMS: atom_id res chain seq x y z
N MET A 1 12.15 -15.25 -7.80
CA MET A 1 10.80 -15.66 -7.32
C MET A 1 9.92 -14.43 -7.31
N LYS A 2 9.04 -14.27 -8.32
CA LYS A 2 8.02 -13.20 -8.34
C LYS A 2 6.88 -13.66 -7.43
N TYR A 3 6.96 -13.33 -6.14
CA TYR A 3 5.79 -13.40 -5.27
C TYR A 3 4.86 -12.24 -5.68
N VAL A 4 4.13 -12.42 -6.79
CA VAL A 4 2.80 -11.85 -6.92
C VAL A 4 1.89 -12.79 -6.13
N GLY A 5 2.17 -12.89 -4.83
CA GLY A 5 1.35 -13.66 -3.92
C GLY A 5 -0.02 -13.01 -3.93
N ASP A 6 -1.03 -13.83 -4.17
CA ASP A 6 -2.44 -13.54 -3.97
C ASP A 6 -2.62 -12.52 -2.83
N LEU A 7 -2.68 -11.24 -3.19
CA LEU A 7 -3.24 -10.21 -2.34
C LEU A 7 -4.64 -10.74 -2.06
N CYS A 8 -4.90 -11.21 -0.84
CA CYS A 8 -6.17 -11.82 -0.46
C CYS A 8 -7.32 -10.85 -0.80
N PHE A 9 -7.85 -10.96 -2.02
CA PHE A 9 -8.87 -10.08 -2.60
C PHE A 9 -10.16 -10.12 -1.78
N PHE A 10 -10.34 -11.18 -0.98
CA PHE A 10 -11.41 -11.34 -0.02
C PHE A 10 -11.40 -10.29 1.11
N ALA A 11 -10.25 -9.72 1.48
CA ALA A 11 -10.15 -8.69 2.52
C ALA A 11 -10.53 -7.29 1.99
N LEU A 12 -10.21 -6.99 0.73
CA LEU A 12 -10.50 -5.71 0.04
C LEU A 12 -11.97 -5.56 -0.41
N SER A 13 -12.83 -6.51 -0.01
CA SER A 13 -14.27 -6.52 -0.30
C SER A 13 -15.12 -6.52 0.98
N ARG A 14 -14.50 -6.42 2.17
CA ARG A 14 -15.22 -6.28 3.46
C ARG A 14 -15.54 -4.82 3.72
N SER A 15 -16.68 -4.55 4.37
CA SER A 15 -17.45 -3.29 4.40
C SER A 15 -16.76 -2.01 4.95
N VAL A 16 -15.46 -2.01 5.19
CA VAL A 16 -14.70 -0.86 5.68
C VAL A 16 -13.86 -0.32 4.53
N PRO A 17 -13.81 1.01 4.29
CA PRO A 17 -12.85 1.58 3.35
C PRO A 17 -11.45 1.11 3.72
N SER A 18 -10.77 0.48 2.77
CA SER A 18 -9.45 -0.10 2.99
C SER A 18 -8.40 0.73 2.27
N VAL A 19 -7.27 0.95 2.95
CA VAL A 19 -6.08 1.55 2.35
C VAL A 19 -5.23 0.43 1.79
N LEU A 20 -4.81 0.55 0.53
CA LEU A 20 -3.93 -0.42 -0.11
C LEU A 20 -2.51 0.12 -0.22
N HIS A 21 -1.57 -0.58 0.42
CA HIS A 21 -0.14 -0.30 0.36
C HIS A 21 0.52 -1.24 -0.66
N TYR A 22 0.93 -0.72 -1.82
CA TYR A 22 1.53 -1.48 -2.91
C TYR A 22 3.02 -1.17 -3.09
N ARG A 23 3.85 -2.21 -2.97
CA ARG A 23 5.32 -2.16 -3.11
C ARG A 23 5.88 -3.06 -4.20
N GLY A 24 5.02 -3.64 -5.04
CA GLY A 24 5.50 -4.40 -6.18
C GLY A 24 6.03 -3.48 -7.28
N SER A 25 6.85 -4.02 -8.16
CA SER A 25 7.36 -3.27 -9.33
C SER A 25 6.46 -3.41 -10.57
N VAL A 26 5.42 -4.25 -10.55
CA VAL A 26 4.59 -4.53 -11.73
C VAL A 26 3.13 -4.75 -11.35
N ILE A 27 2.25 -3.86 -11.82
CA ILE A 27 0.80 -3.97 -11.70
C ILE A 27 0.22 -4.45 -13.04
N GLY A 28 -0.33 -5.66 -13.05
CA GLY A 28 -0.96 -6.25 -14.22
C GLY A 28 -2.33 -5.64 -14.54
N ALA A 29 -2.79 -5.84 -15.79
CA ALA A 29 -4.13 -5.42 -16.19
C ALA A 29 -5.19 -6.13 -15.33
N ARG A 30 -6.19 -5.37 -14.86
CA ARG A 30 -7.27 -5.87 -13.99
C ARG A 30 -6.80 -6.47 -12.65
N THR A 31 -5.54 -6.27 -12.24
CA THR A 31 -5.03 -6.78 -10.96
C THR A 31 -5.86 -6.30 -9.78
N PHE A 32 -6.30 -5.03 -9.77
CA PHE A 32 -7.13 -4.49 -8.70
C PHE A 32 -8.61 -4.42 -9.04
N ALA A 33 -9.06 -4.97 -10.18
CA ALA A 33 -10.48 -4.96 -10.58
C ALA A 33 -11.48 -5.54 -9.55
N PRO A 34 -11.11 -6.46 -8.63
CA PRO A 34 -12.04 -6.94 -7.61
C PRO A 34 -11.95 -6.21 -6.24
N ALA A 35 -11.10 -5.20 -6.08
CA ALA A 35 -10.85 -4.51 -4.80
C ALA A 35 -11.92 -3.44 -4.47
N LYS A 36 -13.15 -3.89 -4.20
CA LYS A 36 -14.35 -3.06 -4.12
C LYS A 36 -14.34 -1.99 -3.04
N THR A 37 -13.62 -2.15 -1.94
CA THR A 37 -13.67 -1.21 -0.80
C THR A 37 -12.46 -0.30 -0.67
N VAL A 38 -11.53 -0.33 -1.64
CA VAL A 38 -10.32 0.48 -1.56
C VAL A 38 -10.60 1.91 -2.01
N THR A 39 -10.33 2.88 -1.14
CA THR A 39 -10.44 4.32 -1.44
C THR A 39 -9.09 4.93 -1.77
N ASP A 40 -8.02 4.43 -1.13
CA ASP A 40 -6.68 5.00 -1.21
C ASP A 40 -5.67 3.95 -1.65
N PHE A 41 -4.95 4.24 -2.75
CA PHE A 41 -3.91 3.39 -3.32
C PHE A 41 -2.55 4.04 -3.15
N TYR A 42 -1.68 3.47 -2.32
CA TYR A 42 -0.30 3.92 -2.17
C TYR A 42 0.63 3.09 -3.03
N ILE A 43 1.28 3.73 -4.01
CA ILE A 43 2.30 3.12 -4.87
C ILE A 43 3.65 3.70 -4.46
N TYR A 44 4.45 2.86 -3.81
CA TYR A 44 5.76 3.28 -3.30
C TYR A 44 6.90 3.09 -4.30
N ASP A 45 6.72 2.34 -5.37
CA ASP A 45 7.76 2.19 -6.39
C ASP A 45 7.58 3.30 -7.46
N PRO A 46 8.51 4.27 -7.58
CA PRO A 46 8.41 5.33 -8.58
C PRO A 46 8.51 4.81 -10.01
N ALA A 47 9.13 3.63 -10.21
CA ALA A 47 9.30 2.97 -11.49
C ALA A 47 8.32 1.79 -11.67
N CYS A 48 7.23 1.73 -10.89
CA CYS A 48 6.23 0.68 -10.99
C CYS A 48 5.67 0.56 -12.41
N GLU A 49 5.77 -0.60 -13.06
CA GLU A 49 5.18 -0.84 -14.36
C GLU A 49 3.67 -1.04 -14.21
N ILE A 50 2.88 0.00 -14.49
CA ILE A 50 1.41 -0.06 -14.44
C ILE A 50 0.87 -0.39 -15.82
N ALA A 51 0.10 -1.48 -15.93
CA ALA A 51 -0.57 -1.83 -17.17
C ALA A 51 -1.52 -0.72 -17.62
N ASP A 52 -1.35 -0.30 -18.88
CA ASP A 52 -2.10 0.77 -19.53
C ASP A 52 -3.55 0.37 -19.86
N ASN A 53 -4.34 0.22 -18.80
CA ASN A 53 -5.75 -0.13 -18.87
C ASN A 53 -6.50 0.65 -17.79
N GLU A 54 -7.65 1.23 -18.14
CA GLU A 54 -8.51 1.96 -17.21
C GLU A 54 -9.02 1.07 -16.06
N GLN A 55 -9.12 -0.25 -16.29
CA GLN A 55 -9.56 -1.23 -15.31
C GLN A 55 -8.44 -1.71 -14.37
N THR A 56 -7.19 -1.28 -14.58
CA THR A 56 -6.06 -1.62 -13.71
C THR A 56 -6.24 -1.00 -12.32
N ILE A 57 -6.57 0.30 -12.27
CA ILE A 57 -7.04 1.03 -11.09
C ILE A 57 -8.32 1.78 -11.52
N PRO A 58 -9.49 1.17 -11.40
CA PRO A 58 -10.74 1.77 -11.87
C PRO A 58 -11.08 3.03 -11.06
N ALA A 59 -11.76 4.02 -11.64
CA ALA A 59 -12.28 5.19 -10.89
C ALA A 59 -13.48 4.83 -10.00
N ALA A 60 -14.25 3.85 -10.44
CA ALA A 60 -15.39 3.29 -9.73
C ALA A 60 -15.48 1.82 -10.08
N TYR A 61 -15.69 0.98 -9.08
CA TYR A 61 -15.82 -0.45 -9.26
C TYR A 61 -17.19 -0.81 -9.86
N LYS A 62 -17.26 -0.89 -11.18
CA LYS A 62 -18.41 -1.45 -11.89
C LYS A 62 -18.12 -2.91 -12.21
N TYR A 63 -18.61 -3.82 -11.37
CA TYR A 63 -18.57 -5.24 -11.68
C TYR A 63 -19.90 -5.63 -12.32
N ALA A 64 -19.98 -5.57 -13.65
CA ALA A 64 -21.05 -6.26 -14.36
C ALA A 64 -20.73 -7.76 -14.30
N ALA A 65 -21.67 -8.59 -13.82
CA ALA A 65 -21.56 -10.03 -13.98
C ALA A 65 -21.29 -10.32 -15.47
N ASN A 66 -20.21 -11.03 -15.78
CA ASN A 66 -19.88 -11.39 -17.15
C ASN A 66 -21.10 -12.11 -17.76
N ALA A 67 -21.63 -11.58 -18.86
CA ALA A 67 -22.72 -12.22 -19.62
C ALA A 67 -22.33 -13.63 -20.15
N ASP A 68 -21.03 -13.92 -20.23
CA ASP A 68 -20.47 -15.17 -20.77
C ASP A 68 -19.98 -16.19 -19.70
N ALA A 69 -20.16 -15.91 -18.40
CA ALA A 69 -19.80 -16.83 -17.32
C ALA A 69 -21.00 -17.08 -16.39
N PRO A 70 -21.99 -17.87 -16.83
CA PRO A 70 -23.26 -18.05 -16.10
C PRO A 70 -23.15 -18.86 -14.80
N ASP A 71 -22.00 -19.46 -14.50
CA ASP A 71 -21.84 -20.42 -13.39
C ASP A 71 -21.18 -19.83 -12.14
N LEU A 72 -20.75 -18.56 -12.20
CA LEU A 72 -20.33 -17.84 -11.00
C LEU A 72 -21.54 -17.11 -10.43
N THR A 73 -22.38 -17.85 -9.72
CA THR A 73 -23.51 -17.35 -8.92
C THR A 73 -23.01 -16.53 -7.72
N PHE A 74 -22.35 -15.40 -8.00
CA PHE A 74 -22.20 -14.35 -7.02
C PHE A 74 -23.54 -13.60 -6.98
N PRO A 75 -24.17 -13.46 -5.79
CA PRO A 75 -25.43 -12.74 -5.68
C PRO A 75 -25.23 -11.35 -6.25
N GLU A 76 -26.21 -10.88 -7.02
CA GLU A 76 -26.31 -9.55 -7.63
C GLU A 76 -25.65 -8.49 -6.74
N LEU A 77 -24.36 -8.22 -6.99
CA LEU A 77 -23.67 -7.19 -6.25
C LEU A 77 -24.03 -5.90 -6.98
N ALA A 78 -25.13 -5.31 -6.49
CA ALA A 78 -25.55 -3.96 -6.76
C ALA A 78 -24.34 -3.05 -6.99
N ASP A 79 -24.45 -2.20 -8.01
CA ASP A 79 -23.51 -1.15 -8.37
C ASP A 79 -22.85 -0.54 -7.12
N SER A 80 -21.72 -1.08 -6.71
CA SER A 80 -20.93 -0.53 -5.61
C SER A 80 -20.03 0.50 -6.25
N VAL A 81 -20.62 1.68 -6.50
CA VAL A 81 -19.88 2.91 -6.74
C VAL A 81 -19.20 3.25 -5.41
N THR A 82 -18.14 2.52 -5.11
CA THR A 82 -17.30 2.87 -3.98
C THR A 82 -16.50 4.08 -4.37
N GLY A 83 -16.48 5.04 -3.44
CA GLY A 83 -16.13 6.43 -3.66
C GLY A 83 -14.84 6.64 -4.45
N LYS A 84 -14.80 7.79 -5.11
CA LYS A 84 -13.63 8.43 -5.74
C LYS A 84 -12.30 7.89 -5.20
N ILE A 85 -11.60 7.10 -6.03
CA ILE A 85 -10.33 6.48 -5.69
C ILE A 85 -9.19 7.48 -5.83
N THR A 86 -8.37 7.64 -4.79
CA THR A 86 -7.18 8.48 -4.78
C THR A 86 -5.91 7.66 -4.91
N ILE A 87 -5.06 8.03 -5.87
CA ILE A 87 -3.76 7.40 -6.10
C ILE A 87 -2.70 8.25 -5.41
N HIS A 88 -1.95 7.65 -4.51
CA HIS A 88 -0.82 8.24 -3.81
C HIS A 88 0.48 7.70 -4.41
N GLY A 89 1.37 8.57 -4.87
CA GLY A 89 2.66 8.16 -5.43
C GLY A 89 3.72 9.26 -5.35
N TYR A 90 4.96 8.95 -5.72
CA TYR A 90 6.02 9.96 -5.79
C TYR A 90 5.83 10.90 -6.99
N ALA A 91 6.26 12.16 -6.86
CA ALA A 91 6.28 13.09 -7.98
C ALA A 91 7.22 12.60 -9.10
N GLY A 92 6.75 12.64 -10.35
CA GLY A 92 7.45 12.12 -11.52
C GLY A 92 7.36 10.59 -11.68
N SER A 93 6.57 9.90 -10.87
CA SER A 93 6.41 8.44 -10.96
C SER A 93 5.50 8.00 -12.11
N THR A 94 5.58 6.72 -12.45
CA THR A 94 4.62 6.07 -13.36
C THR A 94 3.17 6.16 -12.86
N ALA A 95 2.98 6.18 -11.53
CA ALA A 95 1.67 6.37 -10.90
C ALA A 95 1.07 7.75 -11.21
N GLU A 96 1.89 8.81 -11.20
CA GLU A 96 1.44 10.15 -11.59
C GLU A 96 1.05 10.20 -13.08
N ALA A 97 1.85 9.58 -13.95
CA ALA A 97 1.56 9.53 -15.38
C ALA A 97 0.25 8.77 -15.66
N TYR A 98 0.03 7.64 -14.98
CA TYR A 98 -1.22 6.89 -15.05
C TYR A 98 -2.42 7.70 -14.56
N ALA A 99 -2.28 8.36 -13.41
CA ALA A 99 -3.36 9.17 -12.84
C ALA A 99 -3.75 10.33 -13.78
N LYS A 100 -2.77 11.03 -14.38
CA LYS A 100 -3.03 12.08 -15.38
C LYS A 100 -3.71 11.53 -16.64
N LYS A 101 -3.29 10.37 -17.12
CA LYS A 101 -3.84 9.76 -18.34
C LYS A 101 -5.32 9.39 -18.19
N TYR A 102 -5.71 8.92 -17.01
CA TYR A 102 -7.06 8.46 -16.71
C TYR A 102 -7.88 9.45 -15.86
N ASP A 103 -7.42 10.70 -15.72
CA ASP A 103 -8.08 11.75 -14.93
C ASP A 103 -8.46 11.28 -13.51
N ARG A 104 -7.49 10.68 -12.81
CA ARG A 104 -7.64 10.20 -11.42
C ARG A 104 -7.04 11.22 -10.45
N PRO A 105 -7.65 11.42 -9.26
CA PRO A 105 -7.05 12.26 -8.24
C PRO A 105 -5.72 11.64 -7.78
N PHE A 106 -4.67 12.45 -7.81
CA PHE A 106 -3.32 12.05 -7.45
C PHE A 106 -2.80 12.92 -6.31
N GLU A 107 -2.34 12.28 -5.25
CA GLU A 107 -1.69 12.93 -4.12
C GLU A 107 -0.21 12.53 -4.07
N VAL A 108 0.65 13.54 -3.95
CA VAL A 108 2.09 13.30 -3.90
C VAL A 108 2.45 12.79 -2.51
N ILE A 109 3.03 11.59 -2.46
CA ILE A 109 3.66 11.09 -1.24
C ILE A 109 4.90 11.96 -0.97
N PRO A 110 4.98 12.63 0.19
CA PRO A 110 6.16 13.41 0.53
C PRO A 110 7.38 12.50 0.56
N SER A 111 8.44 12.87 -0.16
CA SER A 111 9.69 12.11 -0.29
C SER A 111 10.58 12.23 0.95
N GLY A 112 10.00 12.14 2.14
CA GLY A 112 10.69 12.18 3.42
C GLY A 112 10.46 10.90 4.21
N THR A 113 11.51 10.45 4.87
CA THR A 113 11.51 9.47 5.94
C THR A 113 10.52 9.91 7.03
N LEU A 114 9.53 9.08 7.33
CA LEU A 114 8.63 9.30 8.47
C LEU A 114 9.34 8.75 9.72
N ALA A 115 9.68 9.63 10.67
CA ALA A 115 10.37 9.21 11.88
C ALA A 115 9.53 8.19 12.66
N GLY A 116 10.08 7.00 12.88
CA GLY A 116 9.41 5.87 13.53
C GLY A 116 8.76 4.85 12.58
N ASP A 117 8.66 5.15 11.28
CA ASP A 117 8.13 4.24 10.25
C ASP A 117 9.25 3.34 9.71
N VAL A 118 9.65 2.38 10.54
CA VAL A 118 10.78 1.48 10.26
C VAL A 118 10.46 0.55 9.10
N ASN A 119 9.18 0.16 8.98
CA ASN A 119 8.74 -0.76 7.96
C ASN A 119 8.39 -0.04 6.63
N ALA A 120 8.41 1.31 6.59
CA ALA A 120 8.09 2.22 5.48
C ALA A 120 6.61 2.19 5.01
N ASP A 121 5.66 1.76 5.85
CA ASP A 121 4.23 1.61 5.51
C ASP A 121 3.44 2.92 5.67
N ARG A 122 4.13 4.01 6.02
CA ARG A 122 3.57 5.35 6.29
C ARG A 122 2.69 5.42 7.53
N SER A 123 2.70 4.39 8.36
CA SER A 123 2.10 4.36 9.68
C SER A 123 3.20 4.13 10.71
N VAL A 124 3.09 4.77 11.87
CA VAL A 124 3.98 4.45 13.00
C VAL A 124 3.19 3.57 13.93
N GLY A 125 3.51 2.28 13.96
CA GLY A 125 2.74 1.28 14.69
C GLY A 125 3.60 0.32 15.49
N ILE A 126 2.92 -0.61 16.17
CA ILE A 126 3.61 -1.70 16.89
C ILE A 126 4.40 -2.60 15.93
N ALA A 127 4.01 -2.65 14.64
CA ALA A 127 4.73 -3.38 13.61
C ALA A 127 6.16 -2.87 13.44
N ASP A 128 6.37 -1.55 13.49
CA ASP A 128 7.69 -0.91 13.40
C ASP A 128 8.56 -1.25 14.60
N ALA A 129 7.98 -1.21 15.80
CA ALA A 129 8.68 -1.59 17.03
C ALA A 129 9.11 -3.07 17.00
N VAL A 130 8.26 -3.95 16.47
CA VAL A 130 8.59 -5.38 16.30
C VAL A 130 9.69 -5.56 15.24
N LEU A 131 9.65 -4.83 14.13
CA LEU A 131 10.66 -4.92 13.08
C LEU A 131 12.04 -4.44 13.58
N LEU A 132 12.09 -3.30 14.27
CA LEU A 132 13.31 -2.78 14.88
C LEU A 132 13.88 -3.74 15.94
N ALA A 133 13.02 -4.32 16.78
CA ALA A 133 13.44 -5.31 17.77
C ALA A 133 13.99 -6.60 17.14
N LYS A 134 13.39 -7.08 16.03
CA LYS A 134 13.92 -8.23 15.27
C LYS A 134 15.28 -7.94 14.68
N TRP A 135 15.48 -6.74 14.15
CA TRP A 135 16.77 -6.32 13.61
C TRP A 135 17.84 -6.22 14.70
N LEU A 136 17.52 -5.62 15.85
CA LEU A 136 18.43 -5.51 17.01
C LEU A 136 18.83 -6.87 17.60
N THR A 137 17.96 -7.87 17.49
CA THR A 137 18.21 -9.25 17.94
C THR A 137 18.86 -10.12 16.86
N CYS A 138 19.29 -9.52 15.75
CA CYS A 138 19.94 -10.19 14.63
C CYS A 138 19.15 -11.40 14.09
N VAL A 139 17.81 -11.29 14.07
CA VAL A 139 16.97 -12.35 13.49
C VAL A 139 17.33 -12.49 12.01
N PRO A 140 17.64 -13.71 11.53
CA PRO A 140 18.01 -13.94 10.13
C PRO A 140 16.89 -13.47 9.19
N ASP A 141 17.27 -13.02 7.99
CA ASP A 141 16.38 -12.50 6.95
C ASP A 141 15.61 -11.21 7.29
N THR A 142 16.00 -10.52 8.37
CA THR A 142 15.41 -9.20 8.69
C THR A 142 16.04 -8.11 7.83
N VAL A 143 15.23 -7.48 6.98
CA VAL A 143 15.61 -6.33 6.16
C VAL A 143 14.88 -5.10 6.69
N LEU A 144 15.60 -3.99 6.86
CA LEU A 144 15.03 -2.68 7.17
C LEU A 144 14.83 -1.90 5.86
N PRO A 145 13.59 -1.63 5.44
CA PRO A 145 13.32 -0.81 4.26
C PRO A 145 13.81 0.63 4.41
N ASP A 146 13.60 1.25 5.57
CA ASP A 146 14.08 2.59 5.87
C ASP A 146 14.82 2.60 7.23
N PRO A 147 16.14 2.35 7.24
CA PRO A 147 16.92 2.40 8.48
C PRO A 147 17.06 3.82 9.02
N GLN A 148 16.86 4.85 8.20
CA GLN A 148 16.92 6.24 8.65
C GLN A 148 15.66 6.63 9.44
N ALA A 149 14.52 6.00 9.15
CA ALA A 149 13.28 6.16 9.93
C ALA A 149 13.41 5.62 11.36
N ALA A 150 14.25 4.60 11.53
CA ALA A 150 14.48 3.95 12.81
C ALA A 150 15.44 4.71 13.73
N ASP A 151 16.25 5.63 13.21
CA ASP A 151 17.18 6.46 13.96
C ASP A 151 16.45 7.69 14.55
N LEU A 152 15.95 7.53 15.77
CA LEU A 152 15.12 8.53 16.44
C LEU A 152 15.96 9.50 17.29
N ASP A 153 17.12 9.07 17.78
CA ASP A 153 18.04 9.92 18.54
C ASP A 153 19.06 10.66 17.66
N ARG A 154 19.12 10.32 16.36
CA ARG A 154 19.97 10.92 15.32
C ARG A 154 21.46 10.69 15.57
N ASP A 155 21.80 9.61 16.25
CA ASP A 155 23.19 9.24 16.53
C ASP A 155 23.81 8.36 15.43
N THR A 156 23.04 8.07 14.36
CA THR A 156 23.39 7.22 13.21
C THR A 156 23.56 5.73 13.55
N ARG A 157 23.15 5.29 14.75
CA ARG A 157 23.27 3.92 15.25
C ARG A 157 21.92 3.44 15.77
N LEU A 158 21.40 2.41 15.13
CA LEU A 158 20.19 1.75 15.63
C LEU A 158 20.49 0.95 16.89
N THR A 159 19.97 1.40 18.02
CA THR A 159 20.15 0.76 19.33
C THR A 159 18.83 0.55 20.06
N ALA A 160 18.90 -0.01 21.27
CA ALA A 160 17.76 -0.12 22.16
C ALA A 160 17.21 1.25 22.61
N ALA A 161 18.00 2.34 22.47
CA ALA A 161 17.54 3.70 22.75
C ALA A 161 16.45 4.12 21.75
N ASP A 162 16.68 3.92 20.45
CA ASP A 162 15.69 4.16 19.40
C ASP A 162 14.42 3.35 19.61
N LEU A 163 14.56 2.06 19.93
CA LEU A 163 13.40 1.21 20.23
C LEU A 163 12.59 1.74 21.43
N THR A 164 13.26 2.34 22.41
CA THR A 164 12.59 2.94 23.57
C THR A 164 11.87 4.22 23.18
N LEU A 165 12.48 5.06 22.34
CA LEU A 165 11.84 6.27 21.79
C LEU A 165 10.63 5.92 20.93
N LEU A 166 10.74 4.88 20.09
CA LEU A 166 9.65 4.40 19.25
C LEU A 166 8.48 3.88 20.09
N LYS A 167 8.75 3.06 21.11
CA LYS A 167 7.72 2.61 22.05
C LYS A 167 7.06 3.78 22.77
N ARG A 168 7.83 4.81 23.14
CA ARG A 168 7.27 6.01 23.77
C ARG A 168 6.31 6.74 22.83
N LEU A 169 6.67 6.89 21.55
CA LEU A 169 5.79 7.49 20.53
C LEU A 169 4.46 6.72 20.42
N LEU A 170 4.51 5.39 20.35
CA LEU A 170 3.33 4.53 20.25
C LEU A 170 2.42 4.56 21.49
N LEU A 171 2.98 4.84 22.66
CA LEU A 171 2.22 4.94 23.92
C LEU A 171 1.60 6.32 24.14
N THR A 172 1.98 7.30 23.34
CA THR A 172 1.42 8.67 23.38
C THR A 172 0.28 8.91 22.39
N GLU A 173 -0.15 7.87 21.66
CA GLU A 173 -1.36 7.89 20.82
C GLU A 173 -2.66 7.73 21.64
#